data_AF-A0A8W8JYR3-F1
#
_entry.id   AF-A0A8W8JYR3-F1
#
_cell.length_a   1.000
_cell.length_b   1.000
_cell.length_c   1.000
_cell.angle_alpha   90.00
_cell.angle_beta   90.00
_cell.angle_gamma   90.00
#
_symmetry.space_group_name_H-M   'P 1'
#
loop_
_entity.id
_entity.type
_entity.pdbx_description
1 polymer ?
#
loop_
_entity_poly.entity_id
_entity_poly.type
_entity_poly.pdbx_seq_one_letter_code
_entity_poly.pdbx_strand_id
1 'polypeptide(L)'
;MKDLSESDPKFRSSLAVVLSDPMVNNYNLFAQKGKSSAFTGYLAETSSANCTYGLYQENTKSGVMKKSAMVVNVLNKQATQPLLTFGIYADGIEALVGDAAEGEESTEATAGLSLTMMDVLLRPVEFFRGMSGLMTAVWNAPSEPVSALQGNLLLQDYSHKIHLSNGLIVDASVLGVASIDLSGKISISLWYKNSHSVITNSGALVVEGSLQIDSEELKSGIRFSTESEAFIDFQTDVDFAEMPVKMCLQMKRPPISSRNSVEKFEKSRYFKKRLTIRKKRSSSTPPVSYFINEKNSFMCTAMDPDQ
;
A
#
# COMPACT_ATOMS: atom_id res chain seq x y z
N MET A 1 17.51 6.58 -10.13
CA MET A 1 18.57 5.84 -10.87
C MET A 1 19.10 4.66 -10.08
N LYS A 2 19.64 4.85 -8.86
CA LYS A 2 20.17 3.74 -8.04
C LYS A 2 19.12 2.65 -7.78
N ASP A 3 17.96 3.04 -7.27
CA ASP A 3 16.82 2.14 -7.02
C ASP A 3 16.34 1.40 -8.30
N LEU A 4 16.16 2.13 -9.40
CA LEU A 4 15.77 1.53 -10.69
C LEU A 4 16.82 0.52 -11.23
N SER A 5 18.11 0.71 -10.90
CA SER A 5 19.17 -0.22 -11.28
C SER A 5 19.21 -1.49 -10.43
N GLU A 6 18.61 -1.46 -9.24
CA GLU A 6 18.48 -2.63 -8.37
C GLU A 6 17.27 -3.47 -8.79
N SER A 7 16.19 -2.84 -9.25
CA SER A 7 14.95 -3.49 -9.69
C SER A 7 14.98 -4.00 -11.14
N ASP A 8 15.58 -3.26 -12.09
CA ASP A 8 15.60 -3.66 -13.52
C ASP A 8 17.03 -4.00 -14.01
N PRO A 9 17.30 -5.28 -14.35
CA PRO A 9 18.60 -5.71 -14.86
C PRO A 9 18.96 -5.10 -16.23
N LYS A 10 17.99 -4.77 -17.08
CA LYS A 10 18.25 -4.12 -18.38
C LYS A 10 18.64 -2.67 -18.20
N PHE A 11 17.97 -1.96 -17.30
CA PHE A 11 18.37 -0.62 -16.92
C PHE A 11 19.76 -0.62 -16.27
N ARG A 12 20.05 -1.60 -15.41
CA ARG A 12 21.36 -1.76 -14.78
C ARG A 12 22.50 -1.88 -15.78
N SER A 13 22.36 -2.71 -16.82
CA SER A 13 23.40 -2.88 -17.84
C SER A 13 23.60 -1.59 -18.64
N SER A 14 22.51 -0.92 -19.01
CA SER A 14 22.56 0.36 -19.74
C SER A 14 23.21 1.46 -18.88
N LEU A 15 22.85 1.53 -17.59
CA LEU A 15 23.42 2.48 -16.64
C LEU A 15 24.91 2.20 -16.42
N ALA A 16 25.34 0.94 -16.36
CA ALA A 16 26.74 0.59 -16.21
C ALA A 16 27.62 1.10 -17.37
N VAL A 17 27.07 1.11 -18.60
CA VAL A 17 27.76 1.71 -19.77
C VAL A 17 27.91 3.22 -19.58
N VAL A 18 26.86 3.91 -19.14
CA VAL A 18 26.92 5.36 -18.90
C VAL A 18 27.85 5.73 -17.74
N LEU A 19 27.84 4.93 -16.66
CA LEU A 19 28.72 5.13 -15.50
C LEU A 19 30.18 4.72 -15.74
N SER A 20 30.51 4.22 -16.95
CA SER A 20 31.90 4.02 -17.35
C SER A 20 32.63 5.35 -17.62
N ASP A 21 31.88 6.42 -17.92
CA ASP A 21 32.45 7.74 -18.10
C ASP A 21 32.76 8.39 -16.73
N PRO A 22 34.03 8.71 -16.43
CA PRO A 22 34.41 9.34 -15.17
C PRO A 22 33.86 10.77 -15.01
N MET A 23 33.43 11.44 -16.09
CA MET A 23 32.72 12.73 -15.97
C MET A 23 31.34 12.56 -15.32
N VAL A 24 30.69 11.42 -15.51
CA VAL A 24 29.36 11.12 -14.96
C VAL A 24 29.49 10.39 -13.62
N ASN A 25 30.44 9.45 -13.52
CA ASN A 25 30.70 8.67 -12.32
C ASN A 25 31.72 9.36 -11.40
N ASN A 26 31.31 10.47 -10.79
CA ASN A 26 32.12 11.17 -9.82
C ASN A 26 31.37 11.40 -8.49
N TYR A 27 32.13 11.47 -7.41
CA TYR A 27 31.57 11.71 -6.08
C TYR A 27 30.83 13.05 -6.00
N ASN A 28 31.22 14.04 -6.80
CA ASN A 28 30.60 15.36 -6.79
C ASN A 28 29.13 15.34 -7.25
N LEU A 29 28.81 14.51 -8.26
CA LEU A 29 27.46 14.32 -8.78
C LEU A 29 26.61 13.42 -7.87
N PHE A 30 27.22 12.40 -7.27
CA PHE A 30 26.52 11.43 -6.41
C PHE A 30 26.36 11.88 -4.95
N ALA A 31 27.22 12.79 -4.46
CA ALA A 31 27.15 13.34 -3.09
C ALA A 31 26.12 14.49 -2.99
N GLN A 32 24.89 14.22 -3.40
CA GLN A 32 23.81 15.21 -3.28
C GLN A 32 23.38 15.37 -1.82
N LYS A 33 23.30 16.62 -1.36
CA LYS A 33 22.91 16.99 0.02
C LYS A 33 21.40 16.95 0.27
N GLY A 34 20.59 16.58 -0.73
CA GLY A 34 19.13 16.51 -0.63
C GLY A 34 18.63 15.38 0.29
N LYS A 35 17.44 15.59 0.86
CA LYS A 35 16.69 14.59 1.66
C LYS A 35 15.71 13.75 0.84
N SER A 36 15.55 14.03 -0.46
CA SER A 36 14.70 13.23 -1.35
C SER A 36 15.22 11.80 -1.45
N SER A 37 14.29 10.84 -1.51
CA SER A 37 14.64 9.42 -1.57
C SER A 37 13.67 8.62 -2.43
N ALA A 38 14.18 7.52 -2.99
CA ALA A 38 13.42 6.57 -3.79
C ALA A 38 13.92 5.18 -3.43
N PHE A 39 13.00 4.27 -3.12
CA PHE A 39 13.31 2.91 -2.74
C PHE A 39 12.19 1.95 -3.14
N THR A 40 12.55 0.75 -3.54
CA THR A 40 11.66 -0.35 -3.87
C THR A 40 12.05 -1.62 -3.11
N GLY A 41 11.06 -2.33 -2.59
CA GLY A 41 11.25 -3.57 -1.84
C GLY A 41 10.09 -4.56 -2.01
N TYR A 42 10.27 -5.77 -1.50
CA TYR A 42 9.23 -6.80 -1.53
C TYR A 42 8.32 -6.70 -0.31
N LEU A 43 7.02 -6.63 -0.55
CA LEU A 43 5.97 -6.67 0.47
C LEU A 43 5.60 -8.12 0.83
N ALA A 44 5.51 -8.97 -0.20
CA ALA A 44 5.24 -10.39 -0.04
C ALA A 44 5.79 -11.17 -1.23
N GLU A 45 6.47 -12.27 -0.95
CA GLU A 45 6.90 -13.23 -1.97
C GLU A 45 6.04 -14.48 -1.83
N THR A 46 5.32 -14.83 -2.90
CA THR A 46 4.59 -16.10 -2.97
C THR A 46 5.08 -16.90 -4.17
N SER A 47 4.83 -18.20 -4.20
CA SER A 47 5.25 -19.06 -5.31
C SER A 47 4.66 -18.66 -6.67
N SER A 48 3.55 -17.92 -6.66
CA SER A 48 2.77 -17.58 -7.86
C SER A 48 2.86 -16.09 -8.23
N ALA A 49 2.97 -15.20 -7.24
CA ALA A 49 3.06 -13.77 -7.46
C ALA A 49 3.95 -13.08 -6.40
N ASN A 50 4.70 -12.08 -6.84
CA ASN A 50 5.48 -11.23 -5.96
C ASN A 50 4.77 -9.89 -5.82
N CYS A 51 4.67 -9.37 -4.59
CA CYS A 51 4.14 -8.04 -4.33
C CYS A 51 5.31 -7.15 -3.91
N THR A 52 5.46 -6.00 -4.57
CA THR A 52 6.49 -5.02 -4.28
C THR A 52 5.85 -3.71 -3.85
N TYR A 53 6.52 -2.98 -2.97
CA TYR A 53 6.20 -1.58 -2.67
C TYR A 53 7.36 -0.69 -3.11
N GLY A 54 7.03 0.51 -3.58
CA GLY A 54 7.99 1.57 -3.85
C GLY A 54 7.58 2.83 -3.11
N LEU A 55 8.52 3.51 -2.47
CA LEU A 55 8.32 4.81 -1.84
C LEU A 55 9.21 5.84 -2.53
N TYR A 56 8.59 6.90 -3.04
CA TYR A 56 9.24 8.02 -3.69
C TYR A 56 8.90 9.29 -2.92
N GLN A 57 9.91 9.93 -2.35
CA GLN A 57 9.76 11.16 -1.60
C GLN A 57 10.61 12.26 -2.23
N GLU A 58 9.95 13.34 -2.61
CA GLU A 58 10.53 14.58 -3.08
C GLU A 58 10.38 15.65 -2.00
N ASN A 59 11.52 16.12 -1.52
CA ASN A 59 11.59 17.23 -0.58
C ASN A 59 12.06 18.48 -1.31
N THR A 60 11.66 19.62 -0.78
CA THR A 60 12.12 20.93 -1.22
C THR A 60 13.53 21.24 -0.70
N LYS A 61 14.05 22.43 -1.06
CA LYS A 61 15.39 22.86 -0.63
C LYS A 61 15.50 23.05 0.89
N SER A 62 14.45 23.53 1.53
CA SER A 62 14.33 23.64 3.00
C SER A 62 14.18 22.27 3.69
N GLY A 63 13.94 21.21 2.90
CA GLY A 63 13.81 19.85 3.40
C GLY A 63 12.39 19.48 3.83
N VAL A 64 11.39 20.31 3.51
CA VAL A 64 9.97 20.00 3.69
C VAL A 64 9.51 19.05 2.57
N MET A 65 8.61 18.12 2.89
CA MET A 65 8.06 17.19 1.91
C MET A 65 7.14 17.91 0.93
N LYS A 66 7.49 17.89 -0.36
CA LYS A 66 6.65 18.43 -1.45
C LYS A 66 5.71 17.38 -2.01
N LYS A 67 6.25 16.19 -2.27
CA LYS A 67 5.48 15.08 -2.84
C LYS A 67 6.01 13.77 -2.30
N SER A 68 5.10 12.90 -1.89
CA SER A 68 5.41 11.52 -1.56
C SER A 68 4.46 10.62 -2.32
N ALA A 69 4.98 9.53 -2.89
CA ALA A 69 4.19 8.53 -3.59
C ALA A 69 4.63 7.14 -3.14
N MET A 70 3.68 6.36 -2.64
CA MET A 70 3.81 4.94 -2.38
C MET A 70 3.08 4.18 -3.48
N VAL A 71 3.80 3.29 -4.16
CA VAL A 71 3.27 2.45 -5.24
C VAL A 71 3.35 0.99 -4.82
N VAL A 72 2.23 0.27 -4.89
CA VAL A 72 2.15 -1.17 -4.64
C VAL A 72 1.83 -1.87 -5.93
N ASN A 73 2.74 -2.74 -6.36
CA ASN A 73 2.63 -3.50 -7.60
C ASN A 73 2.58 -4.99 -7.30
N VAL A 74 1.74 -5.70 -8.04
CA VAL A 74 1.72 -7.16 -8.08
C VAL A 74 2.39 -7.61 -9.37
N LEU A 75 3.48 -8.36 -9.23
CA LEU A 75 4.23 -8.97 -10.30
C LEU A 75 3.86 -10.44 -10.41
N ASN A 76 3.33 -10.81 -11.57
CA ASN A 76 3.19 -12.20 -12.00
C ASN A 76 4.20 -12.46 -13.14
N LYS A 77 4.46 -13.73 -13.46
CA LYS A 77 5.34 -14.15 -14.56
C LYS A 77 4.99 -13.53 -15.92
N GLN A 78 3.74 -13.14 -16.11
CA GLN A 78 3.21 -12.62 -17.37
C GLN A 78 2.97 -11.10 -17.38
N ALA A 79 2.70 -10.49 -16.23
CA ALA A 79 2.30 -9.09 -16.16
C ALA A 79 2.63 -8.47 -14.79
N THR A 80 2.94 -7.17 -14.82
CA THR A 80 3.01 -6.31 -13.64
C THR A 80 1.76 -5.46 -13.63
N GLN A 81 0.99 -5.51 -12.55
CA GLN A 81 -0.23 -4.73 -12.40
C GLN A 81 -0.13 -3.83 -11.16
N PRO A 82 -0.31 -2.50 -11.31
CA PRO A 82 -0.33 -1.59 -10.16
C PRO A 82 -1.65 -1.77 -9.42
N LEU A 83 -1.55 -2.17 -8.15
CA LEU A 83 -2.71 -2.40 -7.30
C LEU A 83 -3.20 -1.07 -6.71
N LEU A 84 -2.27 -0.33 -6.10
CA LEU A 84 -2.56 0.89 -5.36
C LEU A 84 -1.39 1.86 -5.52
N THR A 85 -1.68 3.12 -5.85
CA THR A 85 -0.73 4.23 -5.74
C THR A 85 -1.34 5.28 -4.84
N PHE A 86 -0.68 5.50 -3.71
CA PHE A 86 -1.01 6.51 -2.74
C PHE A 86 -0.04 7.67 -2.87
N GLY A 87 -0.53 8.88 -3.12
CA GLY A 87 0.28 10.08 -3.24
C GLY A 87 -0.16 11.15 -2.26
N ILE A 88 0.78 11.75 -1.54
CA ILE A 88 0.57 12.99 -0.78
C ILE A 88 1.32 14.09 -1.50
N TYR A 89 0.70 15.25 -1.63
CA TYR A 89 1.36 16.45 -2.10
C TYR A 89 1.11 17.60 -1.14
N ALA A 90 2.11 18.46 -1.04
CA ALA A 90 2.13 19.63 -0.18
C ALA A 90 2.87 20.74 -0.93
N ASP A 91 2.28 21.93 -0.95
CA ASP A 91 2.84 23.12 -1.56
C ASP A 91 2.70 24.30 -0.59
N GLY A 92 3.63 25.25 -0.62
CA GLY A 92 3.61 26.45 0.23
C GLY A 92 3.73 26.22 1.75
N ILE A 93 4.03 24.99 2.21
CA ILE A 93 4.20 24.69 3.66
C ILE A 93 5.47 25.36 4.24
N GLU A 94 6.45 25.68 3.39
CA GLU A 94 7.70 26.31 3.83
C GLU A 94 7.49 27.67 4.51
N ALA A 95 6.49 28.43 4.04
CA ALA A 95 6.10 29.70 4.63
C ALA A 95 5.62 29.55 6.10
N LEU A 96 5.14 28.36 6.48
CA LEU A 96 4.71 28.07 7.85
C LEU A 96 5.88 27.70 8.76
N VAL A 97 6.92 27.06 8.22
CA VAL A 97 8.10 26.61 8.97
C VAL A 97 9.08 27.75 9.22
N GLY A 98 8.84 28.93 8.61
CA GLY A 98 9.64 30.14 8.83
C GLY A 98 10.93 30.19 8.02
N ASP A 99 11.08 29.31 7.03
CA ASP A 99 12.26 29.19 6.16
C ASP A 99 11.95 29.65 4.73
N ALA A 100 10.99 30.57 4.57
CA ALA A 100 10.66 31.14 3.27
C ALA A 100 11.91 31.81 2.68
N ALA A 101 12.48 31.19 1.65
CA ALA A 101 13.55 31.82 0.89
C ALA A 101 13.01 33.12 0.28
N GLU A 102 13.70 34.24 0.52
CA GLU A 102 13.35 35.53 -0.06
C GLU A 102 13.34 35.42 -1.60
N GLY A 103 12.14 35.34 -2.21
CA GLY A 103 11.97 35.36 -3.67
C GLY A 103 10.96 34.40 -4.26
N GLU A 104 10.39 33.44 -3.51
CA GLU A 104 9.25 32.65 -4.00
C GLU A 104 7.93 33.38 -3.69
N GLU A 105 7.13 33.66 -4.73
CA GLU A 105 5.77 34.18 -4.57
C GLU A 105 5.03 33.31 -3.55
N SER A 106 4.33 33.94 -2.60
CA SER A 106 3.60 33.25 -1.53
C SER A 106 2.50 32.37 -2.10
N THR A 107 2.85 31.15 -2.51
CA THR A 107 1.88 30.14 -2.90
C THR A 107 1.04 29.81 -1.67
N GLU A 108 -0.29 29.76 -1.86
CA GLU A 108 -1.19 29.41 -0.77
C GLU A 108 -0.85 28.00 -0.26
N ALA A 109 -0.51 27.89 1.03
CA ALA A 109 -0.19 26.61 1.64
C ALA A 109 -1.33 25.61 1.40
N THR A 110 -1.05 24.53 0.68
CA THR A 110 -2.05 23.55 0.24
C THR A 110 -1.49 22.15 0.42
N ALA A 111 -2.30 21.24 0.94
CA ALA A 111 -1.94 19.82 1.01
C ALA A 111 -3.12 18.95 0.60
N GLY A 112 -2.81 17.83 -0.03
CA GLY A 112 -3.82 16.88 -0.46
C GLY A 112 -3.27 15.49 -0.72
N LEU A 113 -4.20 14.62 -1.06
CA LEU A 113 -4.01 13.21 -1.28
C LEU A 113 -4.54 12.85 -2.68
N SER A 114 -3.78 12.03 -3.38
CA SER A 114 -4.13 11.45 -4.67
C SER A 114 -4.08 9.94 -4.55
N LEU A 115 -5.16 9.25 -4.92
CA LEU A 115 -5.22 7.80 -4.89
C LEU A 115 -5.48 7.27 -6.30
N THR A 116 -4.66 6.33 -6.75
CA THR A 116 -4.92 5.53 -7.95
C THR A 116 -5.06 4.08 -7.53
N MET A 117 -6.07 3.40 -8.05
CA MET A 117 -6.38 2.02 -7.68
C MET A 117 -6.68 1.24 -8.95
N MET A 118 -5.95 0.16 -9.18
CA MET A 118 -6.11 -0.67 -10.40
C MET A 118 -6.08 0.17 -11.69
N ASP A 119 -5.11 1.09 -11.82
CA ASP A 119 -4.97 2.07 -12.92
C ASP A 119 -6.10 3.12 -13.06
N VAL A 120 -7.05 3.17 -12.12
CA VAL A 120 -8.08 4.21 -12.08
C VAL A 120 -7.67 5.31 -11.11
N LEU A 121 -7.42 6.51 -11.65
CA LEU A 121 -7.17 7.71 -10.83
C LEU A 121 -8.48 8.19 -10.20
N LEU A 122 -8.54 8.18 -8.87
CA LEU A 122 -9.65 8.75 -8.13
C LEU A 122 -9.49 10.26 -7.99
N ARG A 123 -10.60 10.96 -7.73
CA ARG A 123 -10.58 12.40 -7.48
C ARG A 123 -9.67 12.70 -6.28
N PRO A 124 -8.64 13.55 -6.44
CA PRO A 124 -7.80 13.96 -5.33
C PRO A 124 -8.63 14.64 -4.23
N VAL A 125 -8.22 14.40 -2.98
CA VAL A 125 -8.84 15.00 -1.80
C VAL A 125 -7.88 16.04 -1.26
N GLU A 126 -8.32 17.30 -1.19
CA GLU A 126 -7.56 18.38 -0.56
C GLU A 126 -7.86 18.39 0.94
N PHE A 127 -6.82 18.36 1.78
CA PHE A 127 -6.98 18.45 3.23
C PHE A 127 -7.24 19.88 3.67
N PHE A 128 -6.48 20.80 3.11
CA PHE A 128 -6.65 22.22 3.33
C PHE A 128 -6.09 23.01 2.17
N ARG A 129 -6.58 24.25 2.05
CA ARG A 129 -6.06 25.25 1.14
C ARG A 129 -5.99 26.60 1.87
N GLY A 130 -4.84 27.25 1.77
CA GLY A 130 -4.55 28.49 2.47
C GLY A 130 -4.40 28.33 3.99
N MET A 131 -3.96 29.41 4.63
CA MET A 131 -3.69 29.42 6.08
C MET A 131 -4.97 29.26 6.92
N SER A 132 -6.10 29.80 6.46
CA SER A 132 -7.39 29.63 7.15
C SER A 132 -7.86 28.17 7.12
N GLY A 133 -7.71 27.49 5.98
CA GLY A 133 -8.02 26.08 5.83
C GLY A 133 -7.13 25.22 6.73
N LEU A 134 -5.83 25.52 6.77
CA LEU A 134 -4.88 24.80 7.65
C LEU A 134 -5.26 24.94 9.12
N MET A 135 -5.47 26.16 9.61
CA MET A 135 -5.85 26.39 11.00
C MET A 135 -7.16 25.70 11.36
N THR A 136 -8.12 25.67 10.42
CA THR A 136 -9.37 24.93 10.58
C THR A 136 -9.12 23.43 10.65
N ALA A 137 -8.25 22.88 9.81
CA ALA A 137 -7.92 21.45 9.79
C ALA A 137 -7.18 21.01 11.06
N VAL A 138 -6.25 21.83 11.57
CA VAL A 138 -5.52 21.56 12.82
C VAL A 138 -6.45 21.63 14.03
N TRP A 139 -7.35 22.62 14.09
CA TRP A 139 -8.27 22.79 15.22
C TRP A 139 -9.38 21.73 15.26
N ASN A 140 -9.80 21.24 14.09
CA ASN A 140 -10.77 20.16 13.96
C ASN A 140 -10.10 18.79 13.76
N ALA A 141 -8.78 18.68 13.98
CA ALA A 141 -8.06 17.43 13.80
C ALA A 141 -8.65 16.38 14.76
N PRO A 142 -9.20 15.28 14.24
CA PRO A 142 -9.85 14.27 15.06
C PRO A 142 -8.79 13.55 15.90
N SER A 143 -9.11 13.33 17.18
CA SER A 143 -8.26 12.51 18.07
C SER A 143 -8.29 11.03 17.71
N GLU A 144 -9.34 10.59 17.02
CA GLU A 144 -9.55 9.22 16.55
C GLU A 144 -9.22 9.08 15.06
N PRO A 145 -8.79 7.90 14.60
CA PRO A 145 -8.53 7.65 13.19
C PRO A 145 -9.82 7.83 12.37
N VAL A 146 -9.76 8.66 11.34
CA VAL A 146 -10.86 8.90 10.41
C VAL A 146 -10.61 8.14 9.12
N SER A 147 -11.62 7.39 8.67
CA SER A 147 -11.61 6.73 7.37
C SER A 147 -11.65 7.78 6.25
N ALA A 148 -10.60 7.80 5.42
CA ALA A 148 -10.51 8.62 4.23
C ALA A 148 -11.13 7.94 3.00
N LEU A 149 -11.05 6.60 2.92
CA LEU A 149 -11.59 5.84 1.79
C LEU A 149 -11.99 4.43 2.22
N GLN A 150 -13.23 4.06 1.91
CA GLN A 150 -13.74 2.71 2.07
C GLN A 150 -14.35 2.24 0.75
N GLY A 151 -14.02 1.03 0.33
CA GLY A 151 -14.53 0.49 -0.93
C GLY A 151 -14.42 -1.02 -1.02
N ASN A 152 -15.39 -1.63 -1.71
CA ASN A 152 -15.37 -3.02 -2.09
C ASN A 152 -15.14 -3.14 -3.59
N LEU A 153 -14.23 -4.03 -3.98
CA LEU A 153 -13.78 -4.26 -5.33
C LEU A 153 -14.05 -5.70 -5.70
N LEU A 154 -14.78 -5.90 -6.79
CA LEU A 154 -14.89 -7.20 -7.41
C LEU A 154 -13.65 -7.41 -8.28
N LEU A 155 -12.68 -8.17 -7.77
CA LEU A 155 -11.41 -8.44 -8.45
C LEU A 155 -11.56 -9.52 -9.52
N GLN A 156 -12.33 -10.55 -9.22
CA GLN A 156 -12.54 -11.67 -10.13
C GLN A 156 -14.01 -12.07 -10.11
N ASP A 157 -14.60 -12.14 -11.30
CA ASP A 157 -15.93 -12.70 -11.50
C ASP A 157 -15.86 -13.64 -12.70
N TYR A 158 -15.91 -14.93 -12.42
CA TYR A 158 -15.87 -15.97 -13.43
C TYR A 158 -17.02 -16.93 -13.19
N SER A 159 -17.85 -17.14 -14.20
CA SER A 159 -18.89 -18.16 -14.20
C SER A 159 -18.91 -18.84 -15.56
N HIS A 160 -18.82 -20.16 -15.56
CA HIS A 160 -18.82 -20.95 -16.78
C HIS A 160 -19.52 -22.29 -16.59
N LYS A 161 -20.42 -22.61 -17.51
CA LYS A 161 -21.11 -23.89 -17.58
C LYS A 161 -20.38 -24.81 -18.55
N ILE A 162 -19.88 -25.92 -18.02
CA ILE A 162 -19.11 -26.91 -18.77
C ILE A 162 -20.02 -28.10 -19.07
N HIS A 163 -20.21 -28.40 -20.36
CA HIS A 163 -20.90 -29.60 -20.80
C HIS A 163 -19.91 -30.77 -20.84
N LEU A 164 -20.16 -31.81 -20.04
CA LEU A 164 -19.33 -33.02 -20.02
C LEU A 164 -19.79 -34.01 -21.09
N SER A 165 -18.87 -34.87 -21.54
CA SER A 165 -19.14 -35.91 -22.55
C SER A 165 -20.19 -36.94 -22.12
N ASN A 166 -20.45 -37.07 -20.81
CA ASN A 166 -21.49 -37.92 -20.25
C ASN A 166 -22.88 -37.23 -20.17
N GLY A 167 -23.02 -36.01 -20.71
CA GLY A 167 -24.27 -35.26 -20.72
C GLY A 167 -24.55 -34.45 -19.45
N LEU A 168 -23.72 -34.56 -18.41
CA LEU A 168 -23.85 -33.73 -17.21
C LEU A 168 -23.35 -32.31 -17.47
N ILE A 169 -23.96 -31.34 -16.79
CA ILE A 169 -23.54 -29.95 -16.82
C ILE A 169 -22.84 -29.65 -15.49
N VAL A 170 -21.67 -29.04 -15.55
CA VAL A 170 -20.93 -28.56 -14.38
C VAL A 170 -20.91 -27.05 -14.40
N ASP A 171 -21.42 -26.44 -13.34
CA ASP A 171 -21.33 -25.01 -13.09
C ASP A 171 -20.06 -24.72 -12.28
N ALA A 172 -19.14 -23.97 -12.89
CA ALA A 172 -17.91 -23.51 -12.29
C ALA A 172 -18.00 -22.00 -12.07
N SER A 173 -18.03 -21.58 -10.81
CA SER A 173 -18.04 -20.17 -10.43
C SER A 173 -16.85 -19.83 -9.52
N VAL A 174 -16.22 -18.69 -9.75
CA VAL A 174 -15.16 -18.13 -8.90
C VAL A 174 -15.40 -16.63 -8.77
N LEU A 175 -15.57 -16.19 -7.52
CA LEU A 175 -15.77 -14.80 -7.14
C LEU A 175 -14.63 -14.38 -6.20
N GLY A 176 -13.91 -13.33 -6.57
CA GLY A 176 -12.86 -12.73 -5.78
C GLY A 176 -13.23 -11.28 -5.46
N VAL A 177 -13.37 -10.96 -4.18
CA VAL A 177 -13.71 -9.63 -3.70
C VAL A 177 -12.61 -9.14 -2.76
N ALA A 178 -12.15 -7.91 -2.95
CA ALA A 178 -11.28 -7.22 -2.01
C ALA A 178 -12.01 -6.02 -1.41
N SER A 179 -11.90 -5.85 -0.11
CA SER A 179 -12.30 -4.64 0.60
C SER A 179 -11.03 -3.86 0.98
N ILE A 180 -11.10 -2.55 0.87
CA ILE A 180 -10.03 -1.63 1.26
C ILE A 180 -10.65 -0.55 2.14
N ASP A 181 -10.03 -0.30 3.30
CA ASP A 181 -10.32 0.80 4.19
C ASP A 181 -9.02 1.50 4.58
N LEU A 182 -8.90 2.75 4.14
CA LEU A 182 -7.79 3.64 4.42
C LEU A 182 -8.23 4.64 5.48
N SER A 183 -7.61 4.56 6.65
CA SER A 183 -7.84 5.47 7.77
C SER A 183 -6.58 6.21 8.17
N GLY A 184 -6.73 7.39 8.74
CA GLY A 184 -5.61 8.21 9.17
C GLY A 184 -5.90 8.98 10.45
N LYS A 185 -4.88 9.13 11.29
CA LYS A 185 -4.85 10.06 12.41
C LYS A 185 -3.62 10.94 12.33
N ILE A 186 -3.77 12.21 12.70
CA ILE A 186 -2.68 13.18 12.73
C ILE A 186 -2.78 13.93 14.06
N SER A 187 -1.68 13.95 14.80
CA SER A 187 -1.51 14.75 16.00
C SER A 187 -0.35 15.72 15.77
N ILE A 188 -0.61 17.01 15.99
CA ILE A 188 0.39 18.07 15.85
C ILE A 188 0.43 18.81 17.19
N SER A 189 1.60 18.86 17.82
CA SER A 189 1.82 19.71 18.98
C SER A 189 2.72 20.87 18.62
N LEU A 190 2.16 22.09 18.61
CA LEU A 190 2.95 23.31 18.39
C LEU A 190 3.84 23.66 19.59
N TRP A 191 3.44 23.26 20.80
CA TRP A 191 4.22 23.50 22.03
C TRP A 191 5.47 22.63 22.12
N TYR A 192 5.30 21.33 21.86
CA TYR A 192 6.42 20.38 21.83
C TYR A 192 7.12 20.33 20.47
N LYS A 193 6.62 21.08 19.48
CA LYS A 193 7.13 21.15 18.11
C LYS A 193 7.32 19.77 17.45
N ASN A 194 6.35 18.88 17.68
CA ASN A 194 6.35 17.54 17.14
C ASN A 194 5.05 17.24 16.37
N SER A 195 5.14 16.29 15.45
CA SER A 195 4.00 15.77 14.72
C SER A 195 4.11 14.25 14.64
N HIS A 196 2.99 13.59 14.96
CA HIS A 196 2.82 12.16 14.87
C HIS A 196 1.63 11.87 13.96
N SER A 197 1.87 11.13 12.88
CA SER A 197 0.83 10.68 11.97
C SER A 197 0.88 9.17 11.83
N VAL A 198 -0.29 8.54 11.82
CA VAL A 198 -0.43 7.12 11.51
C VAL A 198 -1.52 6.98 10.46
N ILE A 199 -1.16 6.37 9.35
CA ILE A 199 -2.06 5.99 8.27
C ILE A 199 -2.15 4.48 8.28
N THR A 200 -3.33 3.94 8.54
CA THR A 200 -3.59 2.51 8.56
C THR A 200 -4.37 2.15 7.30
N ASN A 201 -3.75 1.32 6.46
CA ASN A 201 -4.40 0.69 5.34
C ASN A 201 -4.80 -0.72 5.75
N SER A 202 -6.10 -0.97 5.84
CA SER A 202 -6.66 -2.29 6.11
C SER A 202 -7.31 -2.83 4.85
N GLY A 203 -7.12 -4.11 4.60
CA GLY A 203 -7.68 -4.78 3.44
C GLY A 203 -8.11 -6.19 3.80
N ALA A 204 -9.24 -6.60 3.23
CA ALA A 204 -9.72 -7.97 3.33
C ALA A 204 -9.88 -8.55 1.93
N LEU A 205 -9.39 -9.77 1.71
CA LEU A 205 -9.54 -10.50 0.46
C LEU A 205 -10.36 -11.75 0.74
N VAL A 206 -11.45 -11.91 -0.01
CA VAL A 206 -12.29 -13.10 0.01
C VAL A 206 -12.35 -13.66 -1.39
N VAL A 207 -11.92 -14.92 -1.54
CA VAL A 207 -12.05 -15.69 -2.76
C VAL A 207 -12.94 -16.88 -2.48
N GLU A 208 -14.11 -16.88 -3.10
CA GLU A 208 -15.04 -18.00 -3.08
C GLU A 208 -15.09 -18.66 -4.44
N GLY A 209 -15.13 -19.98 -4.47
CA GLY A 209 -15.39 -20.71 -5.69
C GLY A 209 -16.25 -21.92 -5.45
N SER A 210 -17.02 -22.27 -6.46
CA SER A 210 -17.88 -23.43 -6.44
C SER A 210 -17.81 -24.19 -7.74
N LEU A 211 -17.78 -25.52 -7.63
CA LEU A 211 -17.87 -26.45 -8.73
C LEU A 211 -19.02 -27.39 -8.42
N GLN A 212 -20.12 -27.28 -9.14
CA GLN A 212 -21.36 -28.00 -8.83
C GLN A 212 -21.91 -28.69 -10.08
N ILE A 213 -22.38 -29.92 -9.93
CA ILE A 213 -23.10 -30.63 -11.00
C ILE A 213 -24.56 -30.17 -11.01
N ASP A 214 -25.03 -29.74 -12.17
CA ASP A 214 -26.40 -29.33 -12.43
C ASP A 214 -27.22 -30.53 -12.91
N SER A 215 -27.83 -31.24 -11.95
CA SER A 215 -28.75 -32.37 -12.16
C SER A 215 -29.87 -32.33 -11.12
N GLU A 216 -31.07 -32.77 -11.52
CA GLU A 216 -32.23 -32.84 -10.63
C GLU A 216 -32.13 -34.01 -9.63
N GLU A 217 -31.48 -35.10 -10.03
CA GLU A 217 -31.37 -36.35 -9.28
C GLU A 217 -30.19 -36.36 -8.31
N LEU A 218 -29.08 -35.73 -8.69
CA LEU A 218 -27.84 -35.71 -7.92
C LEU A 218 -27.22 -34.31 -7.90
N LYS A 219 -27.20 -33.70 -6.71
CA LYS A 219 -26.44 -32.47 -6.45
C LYS A 219 -25.16 -32.81 -5.72
N SER A 220 -24.05 -32.73 -6.44
CA SER A 220 -22.71 -32.92 -5.90
C SER A 220 -21.85 -31.71 -6.25
N GLY A 221 -21.03 -31.27 -5.31
CA GLY A 221 -20.14 -30.15 -5.57
C GLY A 221 -19.09 -29.93 -4.51
N ILE A 222 -18.16 -29.06 -4.86
CA ILE A 222 -17.09 -28.57 -4.02
C ILE A 222 -17.24 -27.05 -3.92
N ARG A 223 -17.16 -26.53 -2.71
CA ARG A 223 -17.07 -25.11 -2.42
C ARG A 223 -15.76 -24.86 -1.69
N PHE A 224 -15.03 -23.86 -2.12
CA PHE A 224 -13.86 -23.39 -1.40
C PHE A 224 -14.03 -21.90 -1.10
N SER A 225 -13.61 -21.50 0.10
CA SER A 225 -13.48 -20.11 0.48
C SER A 225 -12.09 -19.88 1.07
N THR A 226 -11.47 -18.77 0.66
CA THR A 226 -10.21 -18.27 1.18
C THR A 226 -10.44 -16.84 1.63
N GLU A 227 -10.31 -16.61 2.92
CA GLU A 227 -10.46 -15.32 3.58
C GLU A 227 -9.08 -14.90 4.09
N SER A 228 -8.66 -13.66 3.81
CA SER A 228 -7.39 -13.11 4.26
C SER A 228 -7.58 -11.66 4.70
N GLU A 229 -7.02 -11.30 5.85
CA GLU A 229 -7.09 -9.95 6.40
C GLU A 229 -5.68 -9.40 6.58
N ALA A 230 -5.42 -8.22 6.02
CA ALA A 230 -4.12 -7.57 6.05
C ALA A 230 -4.24 -6.13 6.53
N PHE A 231 -3.25 -5.71 7.32
CA PHE A 231 -3.12 -4.37 7.87
C PHE A 231 -1.72 -3.87 7.59
N ILE A 232 -1.58 -2.61 7.18
CA ILE A 232 -0.30 -1.93 7.01
C ILE A 232 -0.41 -0.57 7.68
N ASP A 233 0.42 -0.36 8.69
CA ASP A 233 0.53 0.90 9.41
C ASP A 233 1.73 1.67 8.89
N PHE A 234 1.48 2.86 8.38
CA PHE A 234 2.49 3.83 8.00
C PHE A 234 2.52 4.93 9.05
N GLN A 235 3.56 4.92 9.89
CA GLN A 235 3.77 5.89 10.94
C GLN A 235 4.83 6.90 10.49
N THR A 236 4.55 8.18 10.70
CA THR A 236 5.45 9.28 10.41
C THR A 236 5.58 10.14 11.66
N ASP A 237 6.80 10.21 12.18
CA ASP A 237 7.17 11.06 13.31
C ASP A 237 8.08 12.18 12.82
N VAL A 238 7.74 13.42 13.15
CA VAL A 238 8.47 14.61 12.74
C VAL A 238 8.73 15.47 13.97
N ASP A 239 9.98 15.83 14.18
CA ASP A 239 10.41 16.80 15.18
C ASP A 239 10.97 18.02 14.46
N PHE A 240 10.26 19.14 14.62
CA PHE A 240 10.60 20.43 14.05
C PHE A 240 11.05 21.43 15.14
N ALA A 241 11.51 20.94 16.30
CA ALA A 241 12.09 21.78 17.35
C ALA A 241 13.40 22.43 16.92
N GLU A 242 14.25 21.69 16.21
CA GLU A 242 15.58 22.11 15.72
C GLU A 242 15.67 21.95 14.20
N MET A 243 16.37 22.88 13.55
CA MET A 243 16.73 22.74 12.13
C MET A 243 18.09 22.04 11.99
N PRO A 244 18.25 21.07 11.07
CA PRO A 244 17.26 20.61 10.09
C PRO A 244 16.22 19.65 10.71
N VAL A 245 14.96 19.75 10.26
CA VAL A 245 13.83 18.93 10.74
C VAL A 245 14.19 17.44 10.72
N LYS A 246 13.99 16.76 11.85
CA LYS A 246 14.19 15.31 11.99
C LYS A 246 12.89 14.60 11.62
N MET A 247 12.99 13.58 10.79
CA MET A 247 11.84 12.80 10.34
C MET A 247 12.15 11.31 10.37
N CYS A 248 11.21 10.53 10.90
CA CYS A 248 11.26 9.07 10.93
C CYS A 248 9.99 8.50 10.30
N LEU A 249 10.19 7.68 9.27
CA LEU A 249 9.14 6.93 8.60
C LEU A 249 9.23 5.47 9.02
N GLN A 250 8.12 4.87 9.42
CA GLN A 250 8.05 3.46 9.78
C GLN A 250 6.87 2.82 9.05
N MET A 251 7.13 1.72 8.35
CA MET A 251 6.10 0.91 7.73
C MET A 251 6.06 -0.46 8.41
N LYS A 252 4.99 -0.72 9.16
CA LYS A 252 4.82 -1.93 9.96
C LYS A 252 3.62 -2.70 9.45
N ARG A 253 3.75 -4.03 9.42
CA ARG A 253 2.67 -4.96 9.09
C ARG A 253 2.42 -5.88 10.29
N PRO A 254 1.25 -5.77 10.94
CA PRO A 254 0.78 -6.75 11.92
C PRO A 254 0.66 -8.16 11.32
N PRO A 255 0.47 -9.22 12.14
CA PRO A 255 0.34 -10.57 11.61
C PRO A 255 -0.92 -10.70 10.73
N ILE A 256 -0.75 -11.27 9.55
CA ILE A 256 -1.85 -11.54 8.61
C ILE A 256 -2.45 -12.89 8.97
N SER A 257 -3.76 -12.92 9.20
CA SER A 257 -4.50 -14.17 9.37
C SER A 257 -5.14 -14.57 8.05
N SER A 258 -5.07 -15.86 7.70
CA SER A 258 -5.69 -16.39 6.49
C SER A 258 -6.39 -17.70 6.79
N ARG A 259 -7.65 -17.79 6.37
CA ARG A 259 -8.53 -18.92 6.64
C ARG A 259 -9.00 -19.53 5.33
N ASN A 260 -8.73 -20.81 5.17
CA ASN A 260 -9.17 -21.60 4.03
C ASN A 260 -10.21 -22.62 4.51
N SER A 261 -11.35 -22.69 3.83
CA SER A 261 -12.41 -23.65 4.09
C SER A 261 -12.80 -24.34 2.80
N VAL A 262 -12.68 -25.67 2.78
CA VAL A 262 -13.14 -26.49 1.65
C VAL A 262 -14.29 -27.35 2.14
N GLU A 263 -15.42 -27.27 1.45
CA GLU A 263 -16.62 -28.05 1.71
C GLU A 263 -16.95 -28.90 0.48
N LYS A 264 -17.00 -30.22 0.67
CA LYS A 264 -17.56 -31.15 -0.32
C LYS A 264 -18.94 -31.56 0.15
N PHE A 265 -19.94 -31.44 -0.72
CA PHE A 265 -21.30 -31.87 -0.41
C PHE A 265 -21.86 -32.77 -1.51
N GLU A 266 -22.63 -33.77 -1.08
CA GLU A 266 -23.34 -34.70 -1.96
C GLU A 266 -24.77 -34.88 -1.42
N LYS A 267 -25.74 -34.68 -2.31
CA LYS A 267 -27.17 -34.84 -2.06
C LYS A 267 -27.78 -35.57 -3.24
N SER A 268 -28.33 -36.75 -3.00
CA SER A 268 -29.11 -37.50 -3.99
C SER A 268 -30.59 -37.45 -3.62
N ARG A 269 -31.47 -37.48 -4.62
CA ARG A 269 -32.92 -37.63 -4.41
C ARG A 269 -33.28 -38.98 -3.76
N TYR A 270 -32.46 -40.01 -3.99
CA TYR A 270 -32.71 -41.38 -3.52
C TYR A 270 -32.19 -41.64 -2.10
N PHE A 271 -31.15 -40.92 -1.66
CA PHE A 271 -30.60 -41.05 -0.31
C PHE A 271 -31.10 -39.92 0.60
N LYS A 272 -31.76 -40.28 1.71
CA LYS A 272 -32.21 -39.31 2.73
C LYS A 272 -31.06 -38.57 3.42
N LYS A 273 -29.86 -39.15 3.45
CA LYS A 273 -28.69 -38.56 4.12
C LYS A 273 -27.91 -37.68 3.15
N ARG A 274 -27.74 -36.41 3.52
CA ARG A 274 -26.79 -35.49 2.88
C ARG A 274 -25.39 -35.76 3.44
N LEU A 275 -24.42 -35.98 2.57
CA LEU A 275 -23.02 -36.06 2.97
C LEU A 275 -22.38 -34.69 2.82
N THR A 276 -21.77 -34.19 3.88
CA THR A 276 -21.07 -32.90 3.88
C THR A 276 -19.79 -33.04 4.67
N ILE A 277 -18.65 -32.87 3.99
CA ILE A 277 -17.33 -32.92 4.58
C ILE A 277 -16.73 -31.53 4.47
N ARG A 278 -16.41 -30.92 5.60
CA ARG A 278 -15.79 -29.59 5.65
C ARG A 278 -14.42 -29.68 6.31
N LYS A 279 -13.40 -29.15 5.63
CA LYS A 279 -12.05 -29.02 6.15
C LYS A 279 -11.68 -27.55 6.23
N LYS A 280 -11.29 -27.09 7.43
CA LYS A 280 -10.82 -25.72 7.66
C LYS A 280 -9.32 -25.75 7.97
N ARG A 281 -8.57 -24.80 7.42
CA ARG A 281 -7.17 -24.56 7.73
C ARG A 281 -6.98 -23.07 7.99
N SER A 282 -6.30 -22.74 9.07
CA SER A 282 -5.88 -21.36 9.35
C SER A 282 -4.36 -21.30 9.28
N SER A 283 -3.83 -20.21 8.74
CA SER A 283 -2.41 -19.86 8.75
C SER A 283 -2.26 -18.41 9.18
N SER A 284 -1.17 -18.13 9.88
CA SER A 284 -0.81 -16.77 10.27
C SER A 284 0.62 -16.48 9.81
N THR A 285 0.84 -15.30 9.24
CA THR A 285 2.15 -14.80 8.87
C THR A 285 2.65 -13.87 9.98
N PRO A 286 3.92 -13.96 10.42
CA PRO A 286 4.43 -13.11 11.49
C PRO A 286 4.43 -11.62 11.11
N PRO A 287 4.41 -10.72 12.12
CA PRO A 287 4.55 -9.30 11.88
C PRO A 287 5.93 -8.95 11.32
N VAL A 288 5.99 -7.92 10.48
CA VAL A 288 7.24 -7.46 9.83
C VAL A 288 7.29 -5.93 9.80
N SER A 289 8.46 -5.37 10.05
CA SER A 289 8.76 -3.96 9.75
C SER A 289 9.56 -3.90 8.46
N TYR A 290 9.21 -2.97 7.59
CA TYR A 290 9.84 -2.84 6.29
C TYR A 290 10.94 -1.78 6.31
N PHE A 291 12.05 -2.13 5.69
CA PHE A 291 13.14 -1.20 5.47
C PHE A 291 12.76 -0.15 4.41
N ILE A 292 13.06 1.13 4.66
CA ILE A 292 12.79 2.22 3.71
C ILE A 292 14.10 2.70 3.09
N ASN A 293 14.97 3.35 3.87
CA ASN A 293 16.31 3.68 3.44
C ASN A 293 17.23 3.84 4.66
N GLU A 294 18.54 3.80 4.42
CA GLU A 294 19.55 3.89 5.48
C GLU A 294 19.52 5.24 6.22
N LYS A 295 19.28 6.35 5.48
CA LYS A 295 19.18 7.69 6.06
C LYS A 295 18.02 7.81 7.04
N ASN A 296 16.87 7.21 6.72
CA ASN A 296 15.67 7.17 7.54
C ASN A 296 15.89 6.29 8.76
N SER A 297 16.56 5.13 8.61
CA SER A 297 16.96 4.32 9.76
C SER A 297 17.84 5.10 10.72
N PHE A 298 18.83 5.85 10.22
CA PHE A 298 19.66 6.71 11.06
C PHE A 298 18.86 7.80 11.78
N MET A 299 17.91 8.44 11.09
CA MET A 299 17.03 9.45 11.70
C MET A 299 16.10 8.84 12.76
N CYS A 300 15.54 7.67 12.50
CA CYS A 300 14.70 6.95 13.46
C CYS A 300 15.46 6.59 14.73
N THR A 301 16.69 6.05 14.61
CA THR A 301 17.55 5.76 15.76
C THR A 301 17.93 7.04 16.53
N ALA A 302 18.09 8.17 15.84
CA ALA A 302 18.39 9.44 16.49
C ALA A 302 17.18 10.07 17.22
N MET A 303 15.95 9.76 16.79
CA MET A 303 14.72 10.26 17.41
C MET A 303 14.24 9.38 18.57
N ASP A 304 14.48 8.07 18.50
CA ASP A 304 14.11 7.12 19.54
C ASP A 304 15.29 6.17 19.84
N PRO A 305 16.24 6.60 20.69
CA PRO A 305 17.46 5.83 20.97
C PRO A 305 17.21 4.56 21.80
N ASP A 306 15.99 4.37 22.32
CA ASP A 306 15.59 3.26 23.18
C ASP A 306 14.87 2.12 22.42
N GLN A 307 14.71 2.21 21.08
CA GLN A 307 14.16 1.16 20.20
C GLN A 307 15.21 0.23 19.58
#